data_AF-A0A5A5T6Q5-F1
#
_entry.id   AF-A0A5A5T6Q5-F1
#
_cell.length_a   1.000
_cell.length_b   1.000
_cell.length_c   1.000
_cell.angle_alpha   90.00
_cell.angle_beta   90.00
_cell.angle_gamma   90.00
#
_symmetry.space_group_name_H-M   'P 1'
#
loop_
_entity.id
_entity.type
_entity.pdbx_description
1 polymer ?
#
loop_
_entity_poly.entity_id
_entity_poly.type
_entity_poly.pdbx_seq_one_letter_code
_entity_poly.pdbx_strand_id
1 'polypeptide(L)'
;MFHSIAVRKNDTALIDAQSATATAVTVDGYDPGGGRMYSGVQVQPQDAQTSAADYGSLNRFFYGQCTYWVNKRYHQVTGHWIPWLGNAYQWAYQAPAYGWNISDIPNPHGASIMVFSPYTEGAGAYGHVAVVERVNDDGSILTSNWNWDGAWATLTWRTFYPGTGIHFIWYPG
;
A
#
# COMPACT_ATOMS: atom_id res chain seq x y z
N MET A 1 23.38 27.91 46.56
CA MET A 1 22.60 27.87 45.31
C MET A 1 23.45 27.17 44.27
N PHE A 2 23.11 25.95 43.86
CA PHE A 2 23.78 25.27 42.75
C PHE A 2 22.85 25.33 41.54
N HIS A 3 23.22 26.12 40.53
CA HIS A 3 22.54 26.12 39.24
C HIS A 3 23.06 24.92 38.44
N SER A 4 22.26 23.86 38.36
CA SER A 4 22.55 22.74 37.47
C SER A 4 22.24 23.17 36.05
N ILE A 5 23.28 23.40 35.24
CA ILE A 5 23.12 23.64 33.80
C ILE A 5 22.72 22.29 33.19
N ALA A 6 21.46 22.17 32.77
CA ALA A 6 21.02 21.05 31.97
C ALA A 6 21.80 21.08 30.65
N VAL A 7 22.76 20.16 30.48
CA VAL A 7 23.35 19.87 29.17
C VAL A 7 22.21 19.35 28.31
N ARG A 8 21.68 20.18 27.41
CA ARG A 8 20.77 19.72 26.36
C ARG A 8 21.56 18.73 25.51
N LYS A 9 21.18 17.44 25.53
CA LYS A 9 21.73 16.46 24.59
C LYS A 9 21.49 17.01 23.18
N ASN A 10 22.55 17.03 22.38
CA ASN A 10 22.45 17.46 20.98
C ASN A 10 21.93 16.27 20.16
N ASP A 11 20.61 16.09 20.14
CA ASP A 11 19.94 14.94 19.51
C ASP A 11 19.74 15.10 18.00
N THR A 12 20.37 16.10 17.36
CA THR A 12 20.27 16.36 15.91
C THR A 12 20.57 15.13 15.07
N ALA A 13 21.62 14.38 15.40
CA ALA A 13 21.98 13.16 14.67
C ALA A 13 20.90 12.06 14.76
N LEU A 14 20.16 11.99 15.87
CA LEU A 14 19.04 11.04 16.02
C LEU A 14 17.83 11.49 15.22
N ILE A 15 17.55 12.79 15.19
CA ILE A 15 16.47 13.39 14.39
C ILE A 15 16.73 13.18 12.90
N ASP A 16 17.96 13.41 12.44
CA ASP A 16 18.35 13.21 11.04
C ASP A 16 18.24 11.74 10.63
N ALA A 17 18.67 10.81 11.49
CA ALA A 17 18.55 9.37 11.24
C ALA A 17 17.08 8.92 11.18
N GLN A 18 16.22 9.46 12.04
CA GLN A 18 14.77 9.17 12.01
C GLN A 18 14.11 9.75 10.75
N SER A 19 14.48 10.97 10.34
CA SER A 19 13.99 11.57 9.11
C SER A 19 14.42 10.77 7.88
N ALA A 20 15.70 10.33 7.82
CA ALA A 20 16.19 9.49 6.74
C ALA A 20 15.45 8.14 6.69
N THR A 21 15.20 7.54 7.86
CA THR A 21 14.40 6.32 7.97
C THR A 21 12.99 6.54 7.45
N ALA A 22 12.32 7.63 7.87
CA ALA A 22 10.98 7.97 7.41
C ALA A 22 10.94 8.11 5.89
N THR A 23 11.86 8.87 5.29
CA THR A 23 11.97 9.02 3.84
C THR A 23 12.16 7.67 3.13
N ALA A 24 12.99 6.78 3.66
CA ALA A 24 13.26 5.48 3.03
C ALA A 24 12.05 4.53 3.06
N VAL A 25 11.26 4.56 4.13
CA VAL A 25 10.14 3.61 4.31
C VAL A 25 8.80 4.15 3.79
N THR A 26 8.69 5.45 3.53
CA THR A 26 7.49 6.07 2.93
C THR A 26 7.53 6.13 1.41
N VAL A 27 8.49 5.46 0.76
CA VAL A 27 8.54 5.37 -0.70
C VAL A 27 7.33 4.57 -1.20
N ASP A 28 6.70 5.05 -2.27
CA ASP A 28 5.54 4.39 -2.90
C ASP A 28 5.86 2.92 -3.24
N GLY A 29 4.88 2.04 -3.00
CA GLY A 29 4.96 0.61 -3.26
C GLY A 29 5.78 -0.20 -2.24
N TYR A 30 6.52 0.44 -1.35
CA TYR A 30 7.36 -0.27 -0.38
C TYR A 30 6.53 -0.90 0.74
N ASP A 31 6.66 -2.22 0.92
CA ASP A 31 6.08 -2.89 2.08
C ASP A 31 7.03 -3.94 2.67
N PRO A 32 7.55 -3.72 3.89
CA PRO A 32 8.46 -4.64 4.55
C PRO A 32 7.76 -5.83 5.22
N GLY A 33 6.42 -5.90 5.16
CA GLY A 33 5.59 -6.91 5.77
C GLY A 33 5.56 -6.88 7.30
N GLY A 34 4.63 -7.64 7.88
CA GLY A 34 4.55 -7.90 9.31
C GLY A 34 4.15 -6.70 10.17
N GLY A 35 3.48 -5.69 9.60
CA GLY A 35 2.96 -4.55 10.37
C GLY A 35 4.04 -3.75 11.09
N ARG A 36 5.26 -3.73 10.54
CA ARG A 36 6.42 -3.09 11.18
C ARG A 36 6.16 -1.62 11.48
N MET A 37 6.74 -1.14 12.57
CA MET A 37 6.71 0.26 12.97
C MET A 37 8.13 0.84 12.89
N TYR A 38 8.26 2.07 12.37
CA TYR A 38 9.53 2.78 12.30
C TYR A 38 9.44 4.09 13.09
N SER A 39 10.50 4.39 13.86
CA SER A 39 10.58 5.64 14.61
C SER A 39 10.54 6.84 13.66
N GLY A 40 9.73 7.85 13.98
CA GLY A 40 9.57 9.05 13.15
C GLY A 40 8.47 8.94 12.08
N VAL A 41 7.80 7.79 11.94
CA VAL A 41 6.66 7.61 11.03
C VAL A 41 5.38 7.39 11.84
N GLN A 42 4.26 7.90 11.34
CA GLN A 42 2.94 7.65 11.93
C GLN A 42 2.62 6.15 11.89
N VAL A 43 2.12 5.61 13.00
CA VAL A 43 1.72 4.20 13.10
C VAL A 43 0.20 4.07 12.93
N GLN A 44 -0.22 2.85 12.59
CA GLN A 44 -1.64 2.51 12.58
C GLN A 44 -2.28 2.75 13.94
N PRO A 45 -3.54 3.23 14.00
CA PRO A 45 -4.32 3.20 15.23
C PRO A 45 -4.41 1.76 15.79
N GLN A 46 -4.23 1.60 17.11
CA GLN A 46 -4.04 0.31 17.78
C GLN A 46 -5.17 -0.72 17.55
N ASP A 47 -6.39 -0.28 17.21
CA ASP A 47 -7.60 -1.11 17.26
C ASP A 47 -8.02 -1.74 15.93
N ALA A 48 -7.23 -1.63 14.87
CA ALA A 48 -7.67 -2.03 13.53
C ALA A 48 -7.48 -3.55 13.22
N GLN A 49 -7.88 -4.40 14.17
CA GLN A 49 -8.06 -5.84 13.94
C GLN A 49 -9.44 -6.09 13.31
N THR A 50 -9.46 -6.16 11.98
CA THR A 50 -10.66 -6.48 11.20
C THR A 50 -10.64 -7.96 10.81
N SER A 51 -11.65 -8.72 11.24
CA SER A 51 -11.80 -10.14 10.90
C SER A 51 -12.36 -10.34 9.48
N ALA A 52 -11.99 -11.44 8.83
CA ALA A 52 -12.60 -11.92 7.59
C ALA A 52 -12.82 -13.43 7.64
N ALA A 53 -13.47 -13.98 6.61
CA ALA A 53 -13.66 -15.42 6.45
C ALA A 53 -12.38 -16.16 5.99
N ASP A 54 -11.30 -15.44 5.66
CA ASP A 54 -10.05 -15.96 5.10
C ASP A 54 -8.79 -15.61 5.94
N TYR A 55 -7.63 -16.03 5.45
CA TYR A 55 -6.34 -15.82 6.11
C TYR A 55 -5.85 -14.37 5.92
N GLY A 56 -5.94 -13.56 6.97
CA GLY A 56 -5.32 -12.24 6.96
C GLY A 56 -5.73 -11.33 8.10
N SER A 57 -5.13 -10.14 8.10
CA SER A 57 -5.56 -9.02 8.92
C SER A 57 -4.98 -7.73 8.35
N LEU A 58 -5.55 -6.60 8.75
CA LEU A 58 -5.10 -5.29 8.30
C LEU A 58 -3.68 -4.94 8.77
N ASN A 59 -3.30 -5.39 9.98
CA ASN A 59 -1.99 -5.07 10.60
C ASN A 59 -0.80 -5.81 9.98
N ARG A 60 -0.97 -6.50 8.83
CA ARG A 60 0.15 -7.19 8.17
C ARG A 60 0.93 -6.29 7.22
N PHE A 61 0.32 -5.20 6.75
CA PHE A 61 0.91 -4.25 5.82
C PHE A 61 1.36 -2.98 6.55
N PHE A 62 2.35 -2.30 6.00
CA PHE A 62 2.88 -1.10 6.63
C PHE A 62 1.89 0.06 6.49
N TYR A 63 1.42 0.57 7.62
CA TYR A 63 0.45 1.67 7.65
C TYR A 63 0.90 2.84 6.78
N GLY A 64 -0.05 3.48 6.10
CA GLY A 64 0.21 4.64 5.26
C GLY A 64 0.60 4.31 3.82
N GLN A 65 0.98 3.06 3.54
CA GLN A 65 1.34 2.60 2.20
C GLN A 65 0.13 2.24 1.31
N CYS A 66 0.39 2.17 0.00
CA CYS A 66 -0.59 1.74 -0.99
C CYS A 66 -1.09 0.30 -0.72
N THR A 67 -0.18 -0.61 -0.36
CA THR A 67 -0.46 -2.01 0.02
C THR A 67 -1.43 -2.12 1.20
N TYR A 68 -1.23 -1.28 2.23
CA TYR A 68 -2.12 -1.19 3.38
C TYR A 68 -3.51 -0.73 2.99
N TRP A 69 -3.61 0.35 2.20
CA TRP A 69 -4.90 0.85 1.72
C TRP A 69 -5.63 -0.18 0.88
N VAL A 70 -4.95 -0.80 -0.09
CA VAL A 70 -5.55 -1.81 -0.96
C VAL A 70 -6.06 -2.99 -0.14
N ASN A 71 -5.26 -3.51 0.80
CA ASN A 71 -5.71 -4.60 1.67
C ASN A 71 -6.97 -4.22 2.45
N LYS A 72 -7.01 -3.00 3.02
CA LYS A 72 -8.19 -2.48 3.73
C LYS A 72 -9.41 -2.32 2.83
N ARG A 73 -9.27 -1.59 1.73
CA ARG A 73 -10.38 -1.20 0.87
C ARG A 73 -10.92 -2.40 0.09
N TYR A 74 -10.05 -3.29 -0.36
CA TYR A 74 -10.46 -4.53 -1.01
C TYR A 74 -11.29 -5.39 -0.05
N HIS A 75 -10.85 -5.57 1.20
CA HIS A 75 -11.64 -6.26 2.22
C HIS A 75 -12.99 -5.59 2.47
N GLN A 76 -13.06 -4.26 2.53
CA GLN A 76 -14.33 -3.56 2.72
C GLN A 76 -15.37 -3.85 1.61
N VAL A 77 -14.92 -4.14 0.39
CA VAL A 77 -15.82 -4.34 -0.76
C VAL A 77 -16.02 -5.81 -1.12
N THR A 78 -15.09 -6.70 -0.78
CA THR A 78 -15.19 -8.14 -1.10
C THR A 78 -15.33 -9.04 0.13
N GLY A 79 -14.98 -8.55 1.31
CA GLY A 79 -14.84 -9.35 2.53
C GLY A 79 -13.54 -10.14 2.61
N HIS A 80 -12.62 -10.02 1.64
CA HIS A 80 -11.40 -10.81 1.54
C HIS A 80 -10.13 -10.02 1.86
N TRP A 81 -9.23 -10.62 2.63
CA TRP A 81 -7.89 -10.08 2.86
C TRP A 81 -6.91 -10.50 1.77
N ILE A 82 -5.84 -9.71 1.63
CA ILE A 82 -4.69 -10.10 0.81
C ILE A 82 -3.84 -11.12 1.60
N PRO A 83 -3.69 -12.36 1.12
CA PRO A 83 -3.05 -13.42 1.91
C PRO A 83 -1.52 -13.38 1.86
N TRP A 84 -0.94 -12.71 0.84
CA TRP A 84 0.51 -12.55 0.64
C TRP A 84 1.05 -11.23 1.20
N LEU A 85 2.38 -11.05 1.13
CA LEU A 85 3.10 -9.85 1.57
C LEU A 85 4.19 -9.49 0.56
N GLY A 86 4.67 -8.25 0.64
CA GLY A 86 5.77 -7.74 -0.18
C GLY A 86 5.40 -6.44 -0.86
N ASN A 87 6.37 -5.91 -1.61
CA ASN A 87 6.24 -4.67 -2.35
C ASN A 87 5.14 -4.77 -3.41
N ALA A 88 4.55 -3.64 -3.75
CA ALA A 88 3.39 -3.54 -4.62
C ALA A 88 3.53 -4.31 -5.94
N TYR A 89 4.64 -4.12 -6.67
CA TYR A 89 4.84 -4.81 -7.96
C TYR A 89 4.85 -6.35 -7.86
N GLN A 90 5.16 -6.89 -6.68
CA GLN A 90 5.28 -8.34 -6.48
C GLN A 90 3.92 -9.03 -6.45
N TRP A 91 2.83 -8.28 -6.20
CA TRP A 91 1.49 -8.84 -5.98
C TRP A 91 0.95 -9.57 -7.21
N ALA A 92 1.21 -9.05 -8.41
CA ALA A 92 0.83 -9.72 -9.65
C ALA A 92 1.43 -11.13 -9.73
N TYR A 93 2.72 -11.30 -9.39
CA TYR A 93 3.38 -12.61 -9.43
C TYR A 93 2.98 -13.54 -8.29
N GLN A 94 2.56 -13.00 -7.14
CA GLN A 94 2.19 -13.78 -5.97
C GLN A 94 0.74 -14.27 -6.02
N ALA A 95 -0.18 -13.47 -6.58
CA ALA A 95 -1.61 -13.75 -6.59
C ALA A 95 -1.97 -15.16 -7.10
N PRO A 96 -1.41 -15.66 -8.22
CA PRO A 96 -1.73 -17.00 -8.71
C PRO A 96 -1.35 -18.13 -7.73
N ALA A 97 -0.28 -17.95 -6.94
CA ALA A 97 0.14 -18.94 -5.95
C ALA A 97 -0.86 -19.12 -4.80
N TYR A 98 -1.76 -18.14 -4.62
CA TYR A 98 -2.86 -18.17 -3.65
C TYR A 98 -4.22 -18.42 -4.33
N GLY A 99 -4.21 -18.82 -5.60
CA GLY A 99 -5.42 -19.11 -6.37
C GLY A 99 -6.19 -17.87 -6.82
N TRP A 100 -5.62 -16.66 -6.70
CA TRP A 100 -6.25 -15.45 -7.23
C TRP A 100 -6.06 -15.35 -8.74
N ASN A 101 -7.05 -14.74 -9.39
CA ASN A 101 -6.97 -14.46 -10.82
C ASN A 101 -5.97 -13.35 -11.09
N ILE A 102 -5.29 -13.43 -12.23
CA ILE A 102 -4.46 -12.37 -12.80
C ILE A 102 -4.91 -12.14 -14.26
N SER A 103 -4.96 -10.88 -14.68
CA SER A 103 -5.29 -10.49 -16.05
C SER A 103 -4.71 -9.14 -16.41
N ASP A 104 -4.69 -8.80 -17.69
CA ASP A 104 -4.34 -7.45 -18.18
C ASP A 104 -5.59 -6.56 -18.39
N ILE A 105 -6.78 -7.10 -18.07
CA ILE A 105 -8.05 -6.36 -18.02
C ILE A 105 -8.69 -6.50 -16.63
N PRO A 106 -9.44 -5.49 -16.15
CA PRO A 106 -10.08 -5.54 -14.84
C PRO A 106 -11.16 -6.63 -14.78
N ASN A 107 -11.48 -7.07 -13.56
CA ASN A 107 -12.55 -8.05 -13.32
C ASN A 107 -13.89 -7.50 -13.85
N PRO A 108 -14.53 -8.17 -14.83
CA PRO A 108 -15.81 -7.70 -15.38
C PRO A 108 -16.99 -7.90 -14.42
N HIS A 109 -16.80 -8.65 -13.33
CA HIS A 109 -17.86 -9.07 -12.42
C HIS A 109 -17.73 -8.49 -10.99
N GLY A 110 -16.76 -7.62 -10.73
CA GLY A 110 -16.60 -7.07 -9.39
C GLY A 110 -15.29 -6.30 -9.18
N ALA A 111 -14.90 -6.17 -7.92
CA ALA A 111 -13.69 -5.44 -7.55
C ALA A 111 -12.42 -6.14 -8.07
N SER A 112 -11.48 -5.34 -8.54
CA SER A 112 -10.11 -5.75 -8.86
C SER A 112 -9.09 -4.83 -8.21
N ILE A 113 -7.88 -5.34 -8.06
CA ILE A 113 -6.71 -4.57 -7.65
C ILE A 113 -5.88 -4.34 -8.90
N MET A 114 -5.56 -3.09 -9.18
CA MET A 114 -4.65 -2.70 -10.24
C MET A 114 -3.23 -2.70 -9.68
N VAL A 115 -2.33 -3.45 -10.29
CA VAL A 115 -0.93 -3.61 -9.92
C VAL A 115 -0.07 -2.94 -10.99
N PHE A 116 0.77 -2.02 -10.56
CA PHE A 116 1.71 -1.28 -11.39
C PHE A 116 3.09 -1.88 -11.22
N SER A 117 3.71 -2.24 -12.34
CA SER A 117 5.13 -2.59 -12.40
C SER A 117 5.99 -1.37 -12.03
N PRO A 118 7.28 -1.57 -11.68
CA PRO A 118 8.18 -0.45 -11.40
C PRO A 118 8.26 0.53 -12.57
N TYR A 119 8.18 1.83 -12.27
CA TYR A 119 8.28 2.91 -13.26
C TYR A 119 7.14 2.98 -14.31
N THR A 120 6.04 2.25 -14.10
CA THR A 120 4.84 2.31 -14.95
C THR A 120 3.87 3.40 -14.48
N GLU A 121 3.36 4.22 -15.41
CA GLU A 121 2.35 5.27 -15.14
C GLU A 121 2.72 6.26 -14.01
N GLY A 122 4.02 6.43 -13.72
CA GLY A 122 4.52 7.29 -12.63
C GLY A 122 4.85 6.56 -11.33
N ALA A 123 4.64 5.24 -11.25
CA ALA A 123 4.97 4.45 -10.07
C ALA A 123 6.49 4.44 -9.77
N GLY A 124 6.82 4.28 -8.49
CA GLY A 124 8.22 4.17 -8.04
C GLY A 124 8.88 2.82 -8.34
N ALA A 125 10.09 2.63 -7.81
CA ALA A 125 10.87 1.41 -8.00
C ALA A 125 10.23 0.15 -7.38
N TYR A 126 9.32 0.33 -6.41
CA TYR A 126 8.58 -0.76 -5.77
C TYR A 126 7.21 -1.01 -6.42
N GLY A 127 6.94 -0.35 -7.55
CA GLY A 127 5.62 -0.36 -8.20
C GLY A 127 4.56 0.35 -7.38
N HIS A 128 3.30 0.08 -7.69
CA HIS A 128 2.15 0.63 -6.98
C HIS A 128 0.99 -0.38 -7.00
N VAL A 129 0.10 -0.32 -6.02
CA VAL A 129 -1.16 -1.06 -6.05
C VAL A 129 -2.30 -0.13 -5.68
N ALA A 130 -3.42 -0.27 -6.40
CA ALA A 130 -4.61 0.53 -6.20
C ALA A 130 -5.87 -0.32 -6.29
N VAL A 131 -6.96 0.10 -5.64
CA VAL A 131 -8.27 -0.55 -5.82
C VAL A 131 -8.96 0.08 -7.02
N VAL A 132 -9.46 -0.76 -7.92
CA VAL A 132 -10.33 -0.33 -9.03
C VAL A 132 -11.71 0.00 -8.47
N GLU A 133 -12.12 1.25 -8.63
CA GLU A 133 -13.39 1.76 -8.11
C GLU A 133 -14.42 1.90 -9.25
N ARG A 134 -13.95 2.18 -10.48
CA ARG A 134 -14.80 2.21 -11.68
C ARG A 134 -13.97 2.05 -12.96
N VAL A 135 -14.51 1.30 -13.91
CA VAL A 135 -14.08 1.34 -15.32
C VAL A 135 -14.98 2.35 -16.05
N ASN A 136 -14.40 3.38 -16.65
CA ASN A 136 -15.13 4.39 -17.42
C ASN A 136 -15.37 3.89 -18.86
N ASP A 137 -16.34 4.50 -19.54
CA ASP A 137 -16.74 4.11 -20.91
C ASP A 137 -15.60 4.23 -21.95
N ASP A 138 -14.64 5.12 -21.71
CA ASP A 138 -13.45 5.29 -22.55
C ASP A 138 -12.34 4.25 -22.28
N GLY A 139 -12.59 3.29 -21.37
CA GLY A 139 -11.63 2.27 -20.95
C GLY A 139 -10.65 2.71 -19.87
N SER A 140 -10.71 3.98 -19.43
CA SER A 140 -9.90 4.44 -18.30
C SER A 140 -10.42 3.89 -16.96
N ILE A 141 -9.53 3.76 -15.98
CA ILE A 141 -9.79 3.13 -14.70
C ILE A 141 -9.66 4.17 -13.59
N LEU A 142 -10.77 4.49 -12.92
CA LEU A 142 -10.76 5.26 -11.69
C LEU A 142 -10.33 4.35 -10.54
N THR A 143 -9.33 4.81 -9.78
CA THR A 143 -8.74 4.08 -8.67
C THR A 143 -8.74 4.89 -7.37
N SER A 144 -8.78 4.18 -6.24
CA SER A 144 -8.48 4.74 -4.92
C SER A 144 -7.10 4.26 -4.45
N ASN A 145 -6.28 5.21 -3.97
CA ASN A 145 -4.85 5.04 -3.76
C ASN A 145 -4.43 5.69 -2.44
N TRP A 146 -3.44 5.11 -1.78
CA TRP A 146 -2.65 5.79 -0.73
C TRP A 146 -1.20 5.86 -1.17
N ASN A 147 -0.46 6.84 -0.66
CA ASN A 147 0.97 7.05 -0.90
C ASN A 147 1.39 7.26 -2.37
N TRP A 148 0.43 7.42 -3.28
CA TRP A 148 0.72 7.91 -4.63
C TRP A 148 1.29 9.33 -4.56
N ASP A 149 2.33 9.63 -5.36
CA ASP A 149 3.06 10.91 -5.35
C ASP A 149 3.56 11.35 -3.95
N GLY A 150 3.81 10.41 -3.05
CA GLY A 150 4.25 10.70 -1.67
C GLY A 150 3.15 11.20 -0.73
N ALA A 151 1.87 11.02 -1.11
CA ALA A 151 0.71 11.34 -0.28
C ALA A 151 0.51 10.29 0.84
N TRP A 152 1.45 10.26 1.79
CA TRP A 152 1.48 9.30 2.89
C TRP A 152 0.15 9.24 3.65
N ALA A 153 -0.37 8.03 3.85
CA ALA A 153 -1.62 7.76 4.60
C ALA A 153 -2.84 8.59 4.14
N THR A 154 -2.81 9.08 2.91
CA THR A 154 -3.80 10.02 2.37
C THR A 154 -4.50 9.39 1.18
N LEU A 155 -5.84 9.38 1.23
CA LEU A 155 -6.65 8.90 0.12
C LEU A 155 -6.54 9.85 -1.07
N THR A 156 -6.10 9.32 -2.20
CA THR A 156 -6.07 10.02 -3.48
C THR A 156 -6.86 9.23 -4.53
N TRP A 157 -7.47 9.97 -5.44
CA TRP A 157 -8.19 9.43 -6.59
C TRP A 157 -7.39 9.74 -7.85
N ARG A 158 -7.19 8.71 -8.69
CA ARG A 158 -6.44 8.82 -9.94
C ARG A 158 -7.12 7.99 -11.02
N THR A 159 -7.05 8.49 -12.24
CA THR A 159 -7.51 7.79 -13.44
C THR A 159 -6.30 7.34 -14.22
N PHE A 160 -6.24 6.05 -14.54
CA PHE A 160 -5.15 5.43 -15.30
C PHE A 160 -5.70 4.71 -16.53
N TYR A 161 -4.84 4.46 -17.51
CA TYR A 161 -5.17 3.63 -18.67
C TYR A 161 -4.49 2.27 -18.53
N PRO A 162 -5.19 1.14 -18.75
CA PRO A 162 -4.55 -0.16 -18.84
C PRO A 162 -3.51 -0.18 -19.96
N GLY A 163 -2.41 -0.89 -19.75
CA GLY A 163 -1.31 -0.93 -20.71
C GLY A 163 -0.15 -1.79 -20.22
N THR A 164 0.98 -1.71 -20.92
CA THR A 164 2.19 -2.48 -20.55
C THR A 164 2.64 -2.16 -19.13
N GLY A 165 2.83 -3.22 -18.33
CA GLY A 165 3.25 -3.11 -16.93
C GLY A 165 2.11 -2.93 -15.94
N ILE A 166 0.86 -2.91 -16.41
CA ILE A 166 -0.34 -2.97 -15.57
C ILE A 166 -0.90 -4.38 -15.58
N HIS A 167 -1.19 -4.90 -14.39
CA HIS A 167 -1.94 -6.14 -14.21
C HIS A 167 -3.12 -5.91 -13.26
N PHE A 168 -4.13 -6.75 -13.36
CA PHE A 168 -5.28 -6.78 -12.47
C PHE A 168 -5.33 -8.12 -11.76
N ILE A 169 -5.56 -8.09 -10.46
CA ILE A 169 -5.73 -9.29 -9.64
C ILE A 169 -7.02 -9.22 -8.83
N TRP A 170 -7.65 -10.38 -8.59
CA TRP A 170 -8.86 -10.46 -7.78
C TRP A 170 -9.10 -11.87 -7.22
N TYR A 171 -9.82 -11.95 -6.11
CA TYR A 171 -10.26 -13.20 -5.50
C TYR A 171 -11.23 -13.94 -6.44
N PRO A 172 -11.09 -15.27 -6.63
CA PRO A 172 -12.01 -16.04 -7.46
C PRO A 172 -13.37 -16.19 -6.76
N GLY A 173 -14.43 -15.68 -7.38
CA GLY A 173 -15.81 -15.82 -6.89
C GLY A 173 -16.42 -17.20 -7.09
#